data_AF-A0A7S4VRL9-F1
#
_entry.id   AF-A0A7S4VRL9-F1
#
_cell.length_a   1.000
_cell.length_b   1.000
_cell.length_c   1.000
_cell.angle_alpha   90.00
_cell.angle_beta   90.00
_cell.angle_gamma   90.00
#
_symmetry.space_group_name_H-M   'P 1'
#
loop_
_entity.id
_entity.type
_entity.pdbx_description
1 polymer ?
#
loop_
_entity_poly.entity_id
_entity_poly.type
_entity_poly.pdbx_seq_one_letter_code
_entity_poly.pdbx_strand_id
1 'polypeptide(L)'
;NDMYQCRSGPTPAPTPMPTPAEPMPEEPKPEEPVPGNEPVPGGQAPTGQLPTGICGFEHNSGGDWPYCDTWSNAEGDDFDWTEGSRTPSPYTGPSKAFEGNKFLYMEASRRRWGENIELKSRPLTIGAFTKLTFAYSMYGWDVNKLEVRVGWDVLWLKVGNQGYQWKTAAVDLSAYAGSTVELSFVAYRGGSYRGDIAIDAVAFQ
;
A
#
# COMPACT_ATOMS: atom_id res chain seq x y z
N ASN A 1 -79.48 -20.91 87.97
CA ASN A 1 -79.04 -19.61 87.43
C ASN A 1 -77.59 -19.82 87.01
N ASP A 2 -77.39 -20.43 85.84
CA ASP A 2 -76.08 -20.81 85.30
C ASP A 2 -75.61 -19.78 84.27
N MET A 3 -74.39 -19.26 84.44
CA MET A 3 -73.68 -18.45 83.45
C MET A 3 -72.30 -19.09 83.23
N TYR A 4 -72.18 -19.92 82.19
CA TYR A 4 -70.91 -20.45 81.70
C TYR A 4 -70.20 -19.40 80.83
N GLN A 5 -68.96 -19.10 81.19
CA GLN A 5 -68.03 -18.23 80.45
C GLN A 5 -67.36 -19.00 79.31
N CYS A 6 -67.43 -18.49 78.07
CA CYS A 6 -66.63 -18.98 76.94
C CYS A 6 -65.26 -18.30 76.91
N ARG A 7 -64.18 -19.11 76.91
CA ARG A 7 -62.81 -18.65 76.64
C ARG A 7 -62.46 -18.87 75.17
N SER A 8 -61.99 -17.82 74.50
CA SER A 8 -61.44 -17.84 73.14
C SER A 8 -60.02 -18.39 73.13
N GLY A 9 -59.76 -19.40 72.28
CA GLY A 9 -58.42 -19.97 72.05
C GLY A 9 -57.54 -19.11 71.12
N PRO A 10 -56.22 -19.30 71.13
CA PRO A 10 -55.28 -18.49 70.35
C PRO A 10 -55.33 -18.81 68.84
N THR A 11 -55.20 -17.77 68.02
CA THR A 11 -55.14 -17.83 66.56
C THR A 11 -53.77 -18.38 66.09
N PRO A 12 -53.71 -19.28 65.09
CA PRO A 12 -52.44 -19.78 64.58
C PRO A 12 -51.66 -18.70 63.81
N ALA A 13 -50.33 -18.73 63.96
CA ALA A 13 -49.41 -17.83 63.28
C ALA A 13 -49.32 -18.13 61.77
N PRO A 14 -49.09 -17.13 60.91
CA PRO A 14 -48.93 -17.33 59.47
C PRO A 14 -47.62 -18.04 59.14
N THR A 15 -47.67 -18.94 58.16
CA THR A 15 -46.51 -19.66 57.60
C THR A 15 -45.60 -18.74 56.78
N PRO A 16 -44.27 -18.94 56.81
CA PRO A 16 -43.34 -18.15 56.01
C PRO A 16 -43.48 -18.43 54.51
N MET A 17 -43.35 -17.38 53.70
CA MET A 17 -43.31 -17.47 52.24
C MET A 17 -42.01 -18.13 51.75
N PRO A 18 -42.03 -18.86 50.62
CA PRO A 18 -40.82 -19.45 50.05
C PRO A 18 -39.90 -18.37 49.45
N THR A 19 -38.59 -18.53 49.68
CA THR A 19 -37.52 -17.70 49.13
C THR A 19 -37.43 -17.86 47.61
N PRO A 20 -37.25 -16.78 46.81
CA PRO A 20 -36.98 -16.90 45.38
C PRO A 20 -35.68 -17.67 45.11
N ALA A 21 -35.70 -18.55 44.11
CA ALA A 21 -34.50 -19.25 43.65
C ALA A 21 -33.54 -18.28 42.96
N GLU A 22 -32.24 -18.40 43.25
CA GLU A 22 -31.18 -17.63 42.58
C GLU A 22 -31.09 -18.04 41.09
N PRO A 23 -30.79 -17.10 40.18
CA PRO A 23 -30.57 -17.43 38.78
C PRO A 23 -29.28 -18.25 38.62
N MET A 24 -29.36 -19.29 37.78
CA MET A 24 -28.22 -20.14 37.44
C MET A 24 -27.13 -19.33 36.72
N PRO A 25 -25.84 -19.63 36.94
CA PRO A 25 -24.76 -18.99 36.20
C PRO A 25 -24.87 -19.33 34.71
N GLU A 26 -24.76 -18.30 33.88
CA GLU A 26 -24.77 -18.43 32.42
C GLU A 26 -23.48 -19.13 31.98
N GLU A 27 -23.63 -20.19 31.17
CA GLU A 27 -22.52 -21.00 30.67
C GLU A 27 -21.69 -20.17 29.68
N PRO A 28 -20.34 -20.15 29.76
CA PRO A 28 -19.53 -19.35 28.85
C PRO A 28 -19.67 -19.86 27.41
N LYS A 29 -20.00 -18.94 26.50
CA LYS A 29 -20.07 -19.19 25.06
C LYS A 29 -18.75 -19.79 24.56
N PRO A 30 -18.75 -20.87 23.75
CA PRO A 30 -17.52 -21.41 23.16
C PRO A 30 -16.82 -20.33 22.34
N GLU A 31 -15.55 -20.07 22.64
CA GLU A 31 -14.70 -19.21 21.81
C GLU A 31 -14.51 -19.89 20.43
N GLU A 32 -14.81 -19.13 19.37
CA GLU A 32 -14.51 -19.56 18.00
C GLU A 32 -12.99 -19.73 17.85
N PRO A 33 -12.51 -20.79 17.16
CA PRO A 33 -11.09 -21.01 17.00
C PRO A 33 -10.47 -19.85 16.21
N VAL A 34 -9.52 -19.16 16.84
CA VAL A 34 -8.66 -18.17 16.19
C VAL A 34 -7.99 -18.86 14.98
N PRO A 35 -8.13 -18.34 13.75
CA PRO A 35 -7.44 -18.92 12.60
C PRO A 35 -5.93 -18.90 12.86
N GLY A 36 -5.35 -20.10 13.00
CA GLY A 36 -3.92 -20.28 13.18
C GLY A 36 -3.16 -19.79 11.97
N ASN A 37 -1.99 -19.17 12.21
CA ASN A 37 -1.00 -18.89 11.19
C ASN A 37 -0.50 -20.21 10.58
N GLU A 38 -1.15 -20.65 9.50
CA GLU A 38 -0.54 -21.62 8.59
C GLU A 38 0.57 -20.91 7.79
N PRO A 39 1.76 -21.52 7.63
CA PRO A 39 2.77 -21.01 6.73
C PRO A 39 2.28 -21.19 5.29
N VAL A 40 1.98 -20.08 4.61
CA VAL A 40 1.56 -20.07 3.20
C VAL A 40 2.66 -20.71 2.32
N PRO A 41 2.40 -21.82 1.61
CA PRO A 41 3.35 -22.38 0.67
C PRO A 41 3.28 -21.61 -0.66
N GLY A 42 4.35 -20.89 -0.99
CA GLY A 42 4.67 -20.48 -2.37
C GLY A 42 4.02 -19.19 -2.90
N GLY A 43 4.82 -18.13 -2.99
CA GLY A 43 4.88 -17.28 -4.18
C GLY A 43 3.81 -16.19 -4.42
N GLN A 44 2.87 -15.93 -3.51
CA GLN A 44 1.99 -14.77 -3.63
C GLN A 44 2.38 -13.67 -2.63
N ALA A 45 2.72 -12.49 -3.15
CA ALA A 45 2.97 -11.30 -2.34
C ALA A 45 1.75 -11.05 -1.42
N PRO A 46 1.93 -10.72 -0.13
CA PRO A 46 0.83 -10.49 0.79
C PRO A 46 0.01 -9.29 0.29
N THR A 47 -1.19 -9.57 -0.18
CA THR A 47 -2.12 -8.56 -0.71
C THR A 47 -2.38 -7.50 0.35
N GLY A 48 -2.20 -6.23 0.00
CA GLY A 48 -2.45 -5.09 0.90
C GLY A 48 -1.34 -4.72 1.90
N GLN A 49 -0.31 -5.54 2.16
CA GLN A 49 0.77 -5.09 3.06
C GLN A 49 1.76 -4.17 2.33
N LEU A 50 2.20 -3.07 2.95
CA LEU A 50 3.31 -2.26 2.42
C LEU A 50 4.61 -3.08 2.35
N PRO A 51 5.36 -3.03 1.25
CA PRO A 51 6.64 -3.70 1.16
C PRO A 51 7.65 -3.06 2.12
N THR A 52 8.51 -3.89 2.70
CA THR A 52 9.58 -3.45 3.60
C THR A 52 10.89 -3.28 2.82
N GLY A 53 11.67 -2.27 3.18
CA GLY A 53 12.98 -2.04 2.57
C GLY A 53 12.92 -1.22 1.28
N ILE A 54 14.06 -1.15 0.61
CA ILE A 54 14.26 -0.34 -0.59
C ILE A 54 14.14 -1.25 -1.81
N CYS A 55 13.29 -0.86 -2.75
CA CYS A 55 13.22 -1.40 -4.09
C CYS A 55 14.20 -0.66 -5.00
N GLY A 56 15.38 -1.25 -5.20
CA GLY A 56 16.40 -0.78 -6.14
C GLY A 56 16.35 -1.44 -7.52
N PHE A 57 15.27 -2.18 -7.84
CA PHE A 57 15.08 -2.83 -9.15
C PHE A 57 16.20 -3.80 -9.57
N GLU A 58 16.92 -4.39 -8.61
CA GLU A 58 18.06 -5.29 -8.88
C GLU A 58 17.65 -6.63 -9.50
N HIS A 59 16.42 -7.08 -9.25
CA HIS A 59 15.90 -8.37 -9.69
C HIS A 59 14.50 -8.22 -10.28
N ASN A 60 14.27 -8.90 -11.40
CA ASN A 60 12.95 -9.09 -12.01
C ASN A 60 12.52 -10.54 -11.76
N SER A 61 11.47 -10.75 -10.95
CA SER A 61 11.00 -12.09 -10.57
C SER A 61 10.22 -12.80 -11.68
N GLY A 62 9.78 -12.08 -12.73
CA GLY A 62 8.98 -12.62 -13.83
C GLY A 62 7.55 -13.03 -13.47
N GLY A 63 7.08 -12.74 -12.25
CA GLY A 63 5.69 -12.92 -11.84
C GLY A 63 4.82 -11.71 -12.16
N ASP A 64 3.60 -11.68 -11.61
CA ASP A 64 2.63 -10.57 -11.79
C ASP A 64 3.17 -9.21 -11.32
N TRP A 65 4.07 -9.24 -10.32
CA TRP A 65 4.73 -8.06 -9.75
C TRP A 65 6.26 -8.23 -9.87
N PRO A 66 6.80 -8.14 -11.09
CA PRO A 66 8.18 -8.53 -11.37
C PRO A 66 9.21 -7.71 -10.60
N TYR A 67 8.88 -6.46 -10.26
CA TYR A 67 9.80 -5.55 -9.60
C TYR A 67 9.51 -5.48 -8.10
N CYS A 68 10.40 -6.07 -7.30
CA CYS A 68 10.35 -6.07 -5.83
C CYS A 68 9.02 -6.60 -5.26
N ASP A 69 8.39 -7.56 -5.94
CA ASP A 69 7.09 -8.16 -5.59
C ASP A 69 5.99 -7.11 -5.32
N THR A 70 6.13 -5.94 -5.95
CA THR A 70 5.29 -4.77 -5.71
C THR A 70 4.89 -4.08 -7.00
N TRP A 71 5.82 -3.89 -7.94
CA TRP A 71 5.60 -3.05 -9.11
C TRP A 71 5.57 -3.87 -10.40
N SER A 72 4.72 -3.46 -11.33
CA SER A 72 4.60 -4.01 -12.68
C SER A 72 4.32 -2.89 -13.69
N ASN A 73 4.66 -3.12 -14.95
CA ASN A 73 4.22 -2.22 -16.01
C ASN A 73 2.70 -2.33 -16.19
N ALA A 74 2.04 -1.20 -16.41
CA ALA A 74 0.62 -1.18 -16.71
C ALA A 74 0.35 -1.84 -18.06
N GLU A 75 -0.71 -2.65 -18.14
CA GLU A 75 -1.19 -3.12 -19.43
C GLU A 75 -1.96 -2.01 -20.17
N GLY A 76 -1.73 -1.90 -21.49
CA GLY A 76 -2.51 -1.00 -22.36
C GLY A 76 -2.04 0.45 -22.40
N ASP A 77 -0.87 0.77 -21.84
CA ASP A 77 -0.17 2.03 -22.10
C ASP A 77 0.65 1.96 -23.41
N ASP A 78 1.33 3.05 -23.76
CA ASP A 78 1.99 3.15 -25.07
C ASP A 78 3.27 2.27 -25.15
N PHE A 79 3.90 1.98 -24.00
CA PHE A 79 5.07 1.08 -23.81
C PHE A 79 5.49 0.93 -22.34
N ASP A 80 6.49 0.07 -22.09
CA ASP A 80 6.93 -0.30 -20.75
C ASP A 80 8.14 0.49 -20.20
N TRP A 81 8.21 0.62 -18.87
CA TRP A 81 9.44 0.93 -18.15
C TRP A 81 10.48 -0.16 -18.39
N THR A 82 11.72 0.27 -18.62
CA THR A 82 12.85 -0.60 -18.97
C THR A 82 13.87 -0.65 -17.83
N GLU A 83 14.33 -1.85 -17.51
CA GLU A 83 15.45 -2.06 -16.57
C GLU A 83 16.79 -1.74 -17.26
N GLY A 84 17.69 -1.03 -16.56
CA GLY A 84 19.05 -0.83 -17.05
C GLY A 84 20.02 -0.34 -15.97
N SER A 85 21.31 -0.34 -16.31
CA SER A 85 22.39 0.17 -15.48
C SER A 85 22.92 1.54 -15.93
N ARG A 86 22.47 2.01 -17.09
CA ARG A 86 22.67 3.36 -17.65
C ARG A 86 21.60 3.61 -18.71
N THR A 87 21.33 4.88 -19.01
CA THR A 87 20.53 5.19 -20.20
C THR A 87 21.38 5.11 -21.48
N PRO A 88 20.82 4.63 -22.61
CA PRO A 88 21.58 4.48 -23.86
C PRO A 88 21.89 5.79 -24.56
N SER A 89 21.07 6.83 -24.36
CA SER A 89 21.14 8.04 -25.15
C SER A 89 22.25 9.00 -24.68
N PRO A 90 22.95 9.70 -25.60
CA PRO A 90 24.04 10.59 -25.23
C PRO A 90 23.50 11.92 -24.68
N TYR A 91 24.24 12.51 -23.73
CA TYR A 91 23.90 13.79 -23.07
C TYR A 91 22.58 13.79 -22.30
N THR A 92 22.12 12.61 -21.90
CA THR A 92 21.02 12.39 -20.97
C THR A 92 21.54 11.59 -19.79
N GLY A 93 20.67 11.18 -18.89
CA GLY A 93 21.06 10.38 -17.73
C GLY A 93 19.91 9.53 -17.22
N PRO A 94 20.17 8.66 -16.24
CA PRO A 94 21.40 8.57 -15.46
C PRO A 94 22.47 7.64 -16.05
N SER A 95 23.74 7.88 -15.69
CA SER A 95 24.89 7.05 -16.13
C SER A 95 25.20 5.86 -15.22
N LYS A 96 24.55 5.80 -14.06
CA LYS A 96 24.64 4.72 -13.06
C LYS A 96 23.39 4.77 -12.16
N ALA A 97 23.06 3.66 -11.53
CA ALA A 97 22.01 3.58 -10.52
C ALA A 97 22.26 4.51 -9.32
N PHE A 98 21.18 4.89 -8.64
CA PHE A 98 21.25 5.59 -7.37
C PHE A 98 21.60 4.61 -6.25
N GLU A 99 20.93 3.46 -6.24
CA GLU A 99 21.16 2.36 -5.31
C GLU A 99 21.46 1.07 -6.10
N GLY A 100 22.37 0.24 -5.61
CA GLY A 100 22.74 -0.99 -6.33
C GLY A 100 23.37 -0.71 -7.70
N ASN A 101 22.92 -1.45 -8.72
CA ASN A 101 23.47 -1.46 -10.08
C ASN A 101 22.41 -1.21 -11.16
N LYS A 102 21.13 -1.29 -10.81
CA LYS A 102 20.02 -1.20 -11.75
C LYS A 102 19.04 -0.11 -11.33
N PHE A 103 18.21 0.30 -12.28
CA PHE A 103 17.11 1.22 -12.08
C PHE A 103 16.09 1.03 -13.21
N LEU A 104 14.91 1.63 -13.07
CA LEU A 104 13.93 1.70 -14.15
C LEU A 104 14.00 3.05 -14.85
N TYR A 105 13.87 3.04 -16.17
CA TYR A 105 13.81 4.26 -16.96
C TYR A 105 12.85 4.14 -18.14
N MET A 106 12.37 5.30 -18.59
CA MET A 106 11.59 5.44 -19.81
C MET A 106 12.55 5.47 -21.01
N GLU A 107 12.54 4.41 -21.82
CA GLU A 107 13.29 4.40 -23.09
C GLU A 107 12.55 5.25 -24.14
N ALA A 108 13.05 6.46 -24.34
CA ALA A 108 12.42 7.47 -25.17
C ALA A 108 12.60 7.22 -26.69
N SER A 109 13.53 6.36 -27.12
CA SER A 109 13.78 6.17 -28.55
C SER A 109 12.57 5.58 -29.30
N ARG A 110 12.29 6.13 -30.49
CA ARG A 110 11.23 5.65 -31.41
C ARG A 110 9.78 5.74 -30.89
N ARG A 111 9.53 6.57 -29.86
CA ARG A 111 8.19 6.85 -29.30
C ARG A 111 7.66 8.21 -29.75
N ARG A 112 6.33 8.37 -29.77
CA ARG A 112 5.66 9.62 -30.19
C ARG A 112 5.58 10.60 -29.03
N TRP A 113 5.60 11.89 -29.35
CA TRP A 113 5.42 12.94 -28.35
C TRP A 113 4.06 12.80 -27.65
N GLY A 114 4.04 12.97 -26.33
CA GLY A 114 2.82 12.90 -25.52
C GLY A 114 2.40 11.50 -25.09
N GLU A 115 3.01 10.45 -25.64
CA GLU A 115 2.86 9.08 -25.13
C GLU A 115 3.33 9.00 -23.68
N ASN A 116 2.75 8.08 -22.91
CA ASN A 116 3.10 7.89 -21.52
C ASN A 116 3.25 6.41 -21.17
N ILE A 117 4.05 6.17 -20.13
CA ILE A 117 4.26 4.86 -19.55
C ILE A 117 3.91 4.91 -18.07
N GLU A 118 3.39 3.81 -17.56
CA GLU A 118 2.91 3.71 -16.19
C GLU A 118 3.46 2.46 -15.51
N LEU A 119 4.16 2.66 -14.38
CA LEU A 119 4.53 1.58 -13.47
C LEU A 119 3.54 1.58 -12.31
N LYS A 120 2.77 0.51 -12.16
CA LYS A 120 1.73 0.38 -11.12
C LYS A 120 2.23 -0.49 -9.98
N SER A 121 1.86 -0.13 -8.77
CA SER A 121 1.98 -1.02 -7.63
C SER A 121 0.81 -2.01 -7.63
N ARG A 122 1.01 -3.14 -6.96
CA ARG A 122 -0.10 -3.94 -6.45
C ARG A 122 -0.98 -3.13 -5.51
N PRO A 123 -2.17 -3.62 -5.16
CA PRO A 123 -2.96 -3.01 -4.09
C PRO A 123 -2.20 -2.98 -2.75
N LEU A 124 -2.07 -1.79 -2.18
CA LEU A 124 -1.33 -1.49 -0.94
C LEU A 124 -2.25 -0.78 0.06
N THR A 125 -2.33 -1.30 1.29
CA THR A 125 -3.04 -0.67 2.41
C THR A 125 -2.13 0.36 3.06
N ILE A 126 -2.53 1.63 2.97
CA ILE A 126 -1.73 2.76 3.44
C ILE A 126 -1.92 2.93 4.95
N GLY A 127 -0.81 3.02 5.68
CA GLY A 127 -0.80 3.29 7.12
C GLY A 127 -0.97 4.76 7.45
N ALA A 128 -1.13 5.05 8.75
CA ALA A 128 -1.06 6.43 9.22
C ALA A 128 0.35 7.00 9.01
N PHE A 129 0.43 8.25 8.55
CA PHE A 129 1.68 8.98 8.30
C PHE A 129 2.63 8.36 7.26
N THR A 130 2.14 7.41 6.45
CA THR A 130 2.95 6.75 5.43
C THR A 130 3.42 7.72 4.36
N LYS A 131 4.69 7.59 3.96
CA LYS A 131 5.29 8.29 2.82
C LYS A 131 5.86 7.31 1.81
N LEU A 132 5.70 7.64 0.53
CA LEU A 132 6.48 7.02 -0.54
C LEU A 132 7.74 7.86 -0.78
N THR A 133 8.91 7.24 -0.66
CA THR A 133 10.20 7.87 -0.99
C THR A 133 10.84 7.19 -2.18
N PHE A 134 11.50 7.96 -3.04
CA PHE A 134 12.21 7.42 -4.20
C PHE A 134 13.30 8.38 -4.68
N ALA A 135 14.28 7.84 -5.41
CA ALA A 135 15.22 8.60 -6.21
C ALA A 135 14.71 8.74 -7.66
N TYR A 136 14.95 9.88 -8.28
CA TYR A 136 14.62 10.14 -9.68
C TYR A 136 15.74 10.89 -10.40
N SER A 137 15.88 10.61 -11.69
CA SER A 137 16.76 11.33 -12.62
C SER A 137 15.94 11.80 -13.81
N MET A 138 16.06 13.08 -14.12
CA MET A 138 15.31 13.76 -15.18
C MET A 138 16.27 14.70 -15.90
N TYR A 139 17.07 14.17 -16.83
CA TYR A 139 18.14 14.93 -17.48
C TYR A 139 18.11 14.76 -19.01
N GLY A 140 18.07 15.90 -19.69
CA GLY A 140 18.04 15.96 -21.15
C GLY A 140 17.32 17.22 -21.64
N TRP A 141 17.40 17.46 -22.94
CA TRP A 141 16.77 18.59 -23.62
C TRP A 141 15.24 18.47 -23.66
N ASP A 142 14.75 17.26 -23.91
CA ASP A 142 13.33 16.99 -24.15
C ASP A 142 12.71 16.16 -23.02
N VAL A 143 13.14 16.40 -21.78
CA VAL A 143 12.47 15.81 -20.61
C VAL A 143 11.09 16.45 -20.49
N ASN A 144 10.04 15.63 -20.44
CA ASN A 144 8.67 16.10 -20.23
C ASN A 144 8.34 16.10 -18.73
N LYS A 145 7.60 15.12 -18.22
CA LYS A 145 7.20 15.11 -16.81
C LYS A 145 7.14 13.71 -16.21
N LEU A 146 7.31 13.65 -14.90
CA LEU A 146 7.14 12.46 -14.06
C LEU A 146 6.12 12.77 -12.98
N GLU A 147 5.17 11.86 -12.80
CA GLU A 147 4.09 11.98 -11.81
C GLU A 147 4.05 10.75 -10.90
N VAL A 148 3.62 10.98 -9.66
CA VAL A 148 3.16 9.93 -8.74
C VAL A 148 1.67 10.11 -8.51
N ARG A 149 0.89 9.05 -8.71
CA ARG A 149 -0.58 9.09 -8.65
C ARG A 149 -1.20 8.01 -7.78
N VAL A 150 -2.42 8.27 -7.35
CA VAL A 150 -3.41 7.27 -6.92
C VAL A 150 -4.65 7.47 -7.79
N GLY A 151 -4.92 6.54 -8.70
CA GLY A 151 -5.95 6.74 -9.73
C GLY A 151 -5.70 8.02 -10.54
N TRP A 152 -6.64 8.97 -10.48
CA TRP A 152 -6.54 10.27 -11.18
C TRP A 152 -5.89 11.37 -10.34
N ASP A 153 -5.66 11.13 -9.05
CA ASP A 153 -5.08 12.12 -8.15
C ASP A 153 -3.57 12.18 -8.38
N VAL A 154 -3.04 13.38 -8.65
CA VAL A 154 -1.60 13.62 -8.80
C VAL A 154 -1.06 14.12 -7.47
N LEU A 155 -0.28 13.26 -6.78
CA LEU A 155 0.28 13.55 -5.47
C LEU A 155 1.64 14.25 -5.57
N TRP A 156 2.37 13.99 -6.66
CA TRP A 156 3.66 14.59 -6.92
C TRP A 156 3.91 14.74 -8.42
N LEU A 157 4.56 15.83 -8.81
CA LEU A 157 4.86 16.16 -10.20
C LEU A 157 6.21 16.88 -10.30
N LYS A 158 7.01 16.47 -11.28
CA LYS A 158 8.14 17.25 -11.80
C LYS A 158 8.06 17.38 -13.30
N VAL A 159 8.46 18.55 -13.80
CA VAL A 159 8.40 18.92 -15.21
C VAL A 159 9.76 19.45 -15.65
N GLY A 160 10.20 19.01 -16.82
CA GLY A 160 11.42 19.45 -17.46
C GLY A 160 12.67 18.86 -16.84
N ASN A 161 13.79 19.34 -17.34
CA ASN A 161 15.12 18.99 -16.87
C ASN A 161 15.35 19.40 -15.39
N GLN A 162 15.79 18.45 -14.56
CA GLN A 162 16.10 18.62 -13.14
C GLN A 162 17.62 18.60 -12.85
N GLY A 163 18.43 18.54 -13.90
CA GLY A 163 19.89 18.46 -13.83
C GLY A 163 20.43 17.03 -13.87
N TYR A 164 21.74 16.90 -14.01
CA TYR A 164 22.41 15.62 -14.27
C TYR A 164 22.49 14.67 -13.07
N GLN A 165 22.25 15.18 -11.86
CA GLN A 165 22.33 14.40 -10.63
C GLN A 165 20.99 13.78 -10.29
N TRP A 166 21.02 12.58 -9.73
CA TRP A 166 19.88 12.02 -9.02
C TRP A 166 19.36 12.98 -7.95
N LYS A 167 18.04 13.03 -7.83
CA LYS A 167 17.31 13.76 -6.80
C LYS A 167 16.43 12.77 -6.03
N THR A 168 16.00 13.14 -4.83
CA THR A 168 15.06 12.34 -4.04
C THR A 168 13.75 13.07 -3.85
N ALA A 169 12.69 12.31 -3.68
CA ALA A 169 11.34 12.81 -3.38
C ALA A 169 10.73 12.03 -2.22
N ALA A 170 9.83 12.70 -1.49
CA ALA A 170 8.97 12.10 -0.49
C ALA A 170 7.54 12.58 -0.76
N VAL A 171 6.63 11.63 -0.94
CA VAL A 171 5.22 11.86 -1.26
C VAL A 171 4.39 11.45 -0.05
N ASP A 172 3.60 12.39 0.47
CA ASP A 172 2.72 12.14 1.60
C ASP A 172 1.49 11.35 1.16
N LEU A 173 1.23 10.20 1.80
CA LEU A 173 0.09 9.34 1.52
C LEU A 173 -0.98 9.42 2.62
N SER A 174 -0.85 10.36 3.57
CA SER A 174 -1.76 10.46 4.73
C SER A 174 -3.24 10.59 4.35
N ALA A 175 -3.55 11.15 3.17
CA ALA A 175 -4.91 11.25 2.65
C ALA A 175 -5.57 9.88 2.37
N TYR A 176 -4.77 8.83 2.21
CA TYR A 176 -5.22 7.47 1.91
C TYR A 176 -5.08 6.52 3.11
N ALA A 177 -4.73 7.02 4.30
CA ALA A 177 -4.56 6.21 5.49
C ALA A 177 -5.81 5.35 5.77
N GLY A 178 -5.60 4.04 5.99
CA GLY A 178 -6.65 3.05 6.18
C GLY A 178 -7.32 2.55 4.89
N SER A 179 -6.95 3.08 3.73
CA SER A 179 -7.45 2.65 2.42
C SER A 179 -6.45 1.76 1.70
N THR A 180 -6.96 0.82 0.88
CA THR A 180 -6.15 0.07 -0.07
C THR A 180 -6.17 0.77 -1.43
N VAL A 181 -5.00 1.14 -1.94
CA VAL A 181 -4.83 1.90 -3.18
C VAL A 181 -3.77 1.28 -4.08
N GLU A 182 -3.81 1.63 -5.36
CA GLU A 182 -2.74 1.38 -6.32
C GLU A 182 -2.01 2.70 -6.58
N LEU A 183 -0.69 2.68 -6.44
CA LEU A 183 0.19 3.81 -6.74
C LEU A 183 0.77 3.66 -8.13
N SER A 184 0.96 4.78 -8.81
CA SER A 184 1.53 4.78 -10.16
C SER A 184 2.65 5.80 -10.31
N PHE A 185 3.75 5.37 -10.93
CA PHE A 185 4.73 6.28 -11.52
C PHE A 185 4.42 6.45 -13.01
N VAL A 186 4.06 7.66 -13.42
CA VAL A 186 3.71 7.97 -14.82
C VAL A 186 4.76 8.89 -15.42
N ALA A 187 5.50 8.39 -16.42
CA ALA A 187 6.47 9.18 -17.16
C ALA A 187 5.92 9.53 -18.54
N TYR A 188 6.11 10.79 -18.94
CA TYR A 188 5.63 11.29 -20.22
C TYR A 188 6.78 11.48 -21.19
N ARG A 189 6.52 11.12 -22.43
CA ARG A 189 7.45 11.29 -23.53
C ARG A 189 7.53 12.75 -23.97
N GLY A 190 8.74 13.31 -24.02
CA GLY A 190 8.98 14.63 -24.60
C GLY A 190 9.20 14.62 -26.12
N GLY A 191 9.69 15.73 -26.67
CA GLY A 191 9.75 15.98 -28.13
C GLY A 191 10.81 15.16 -28.88
N SER A 192 11.87 14.71 -28.21
CA SER A 192 12.94 13.89 -28.81
C SER A 192 13.54 12.92 -27.81
N TYR A 193 14.31 11.93 -28.27
CA TYR A 193 14.88 10.87 -27.43
C TYR A 193 15.91 11.40 -26.41
N ARG A 194 16.26 12.68 -26.46
CA ARG A 194 17.23 13.32 -25.58
C ARG A 194 16.58 13.79 -24.28
N GLY A 195 15.82 12.94 -23.62
CA GLY A 195 15.02 13.31 -22.45
C GLY A 195 14.63 12.08 -21.65
N ASP A 196 15.60 11.54 -20.91
CA ASP A 196 15.40 10.33 -20.14
C ASP A 196 14.82 10.67 -18.76
N ILE A 197 13.89 9.82 -18.31
CA ILE A 197 13.32 9.84 -16.96
C ILE A 197 13.61 8.47 -16.35
N ALA A 198 14.19 8.46 -15.16
CA ALA A 198 14.49 7.24 -14.41
C ALA A 198 14.07 7.36 -12.96
N ILE A 199 13.75 6.21 -12.35
CA ILE A 199 13.42 6.05 -10.93
C ILE A 199 14.22 4.90 -10.32
N ASP A 200 14.54 5.05 -9.05
CA ASP A 200 15.31 4.08 -8.27
C ASP A 200 15.00 4.24 -6.77
N ALA A 201 15.47 3.31 -5.94
CA ALA A 201 15.43 3.39 -4.47
C ALA A 201 14.02 3.67 -3.89
N VAL A 202 13.00 2.98 -4.41
CA VAL A 202 11.60 3.18 -4.00
C VAL A 202 11.34 2.49 -2.67
N ALA A 203 10.82 3.22 -1.68
CA ALA A 203 10.53 2.69 -0.35
C ALA A 203 9.31 3.35 0.28
N PHE A 204 8.71 2.67 1.26
CA PHE A 204 7.65 3.22 2.11
C PHE A 204 8.18 3.45 3.52
N GLN A 205 7.85 4.60 4.11
CA GLN A 205 8.24 5.02 5.46
C GLN A 205 7.01 5.34 6.30
#